data_AF-A0A165YHW0-F1
#
_entry.id   AF-A0A165YHW0-F1
#
_cell.length_a   1.000
_cell.length_b   1.000
_cell.length_c   1.000
_cell.angle_alpha   90.00
_cell.angle_beta   90.00
_cell.angle_gamma   90.00
#
_symmetry.space_group_name_H-M   'P 1'
#
loop_
_entity.id
_entity.type
_entity.pdbx_description
1 polymer ?
#
loop_
_entity_poly.entity_id
_entity_poly.type
_entity_poly.pdbx_seq_one_letter_code
_entity_poly.pdbx_strand_id
1 'polypeptide(L)'
;MSVALLINNLKKYSIEEEVITEYNKFLNSWKTPKKQKWGIGDIFSIPLSDGTYYFGQIVELVEGLTPICILFDVNKNTLPEYTELAKAEILTALSFIPDKLNDYSFKVINNLPLFAKIKENIRRDPVRNIQHSSITLIYYCEDIKFNKGSYKFESITSNREFVIPLD
;
A
#
# COMPACT_ATOMS: atom_id res chain seq x y z
N MET A 1 -26.27 -47.56 5.24
CA MET A 1 -27.36 -46.72 5.79
C MET A 1 -26.80 -45.39 6.31
N SER A 2 -25.95 -44.72 5.52
CA SER A 2 -25.05 -43.68 6.06
C SER A 2 -24.99 -42.42 5.20
N VAL A 3 -25.27 -42.54 3.89
CA VAL A 3 -25.32 -41.40 2.95
C VAL A 3 -26.67 -40.67 3.02
N ALA A 4 -27.79 -41.39 3.16
CA ALA A 4 -29.13 -40.81 3.22
C ALA A 4 -29.38 -39.95 4.48
N LEU A 5 -28.80 -40.32 5.63
CA LEU A 5 -28.84 -39.51 6.85
C LEU A 5 -27.98 -38.24 6.73
N LEU A 6 -26.86 -38.32 6.00
CA LEU A 6 -25.98 -37.18 5.73
C LEU A 6 -26.65 -36.16 4.81
N ILE A 7 -27.36 -36.63 3.77
CA ILE A 7 -28.17 -35.80 2.87
C ILE A 7 -29.35 -35.15 3.62
N ASN A 8 -30.03 -35.88 4.51
CA ASN A 8 -31.11 -35.32 5.33
C ASN A 8 -30.63 -34.27 6.34
N ASN A 9 -29.39 -34.38 6.85
CA ASN A 9 -28.79 -33.36 7.72
C ASN A 9 -28.36 -32.11 6.95
N LEU A 10 -27.96 -32.22 5.68
CA LEU A 10 -27.68 -31.07 4.81
C LEU A 10 -28.96 -30.31 4.40
N LYS A 11 -30.08 -31.03 4.25
CA LYS A 11 -31.42 -30.44 4.03
C LYS A 11 -31.98 -29.64 5.21
N LYS A 12 -31.40 -29.77 6.41
CA LYS A 12 -31.91 -29.13 7.64
C LYS A 12 -31.66 -27.63 7.72
N TYR A 13 -30.74 -27.11 6.91
CA TYR A 13 -30.51 -25.68 6.77
C TYR A 13 -31.19 -25.18 5.50
N SER A 14 -32.51 -25.04 5.59
CA SER A 14 -33.24 -24.21 4.64
C SER A 14 -32.88 -22.78 4.94
N ILE A 15 -32.17 -22.11 4.03
CA ILE A 15 -32.00 -20.66 4.12
C ILE A 15 -33.39 -20.07 3.87
N GLU A 16 -33.89 -19.31 4.84
CA GLU A 16 -35.21 -18.69 4.73
C GLU A 16 -35.24 -17.77 3.50
N GLU A 17 -36.36 -17.77 2.78
CA GLU A 17 -36.53 -16.98 1.55
C GLU A 17 -36.37 -15.47 1.82
N GLU A 18 -36.64 -15.05 3.05
CA GLU A 18 -36.41 -13.70 3.57
C GLU A 18 -34.92 -13.35 3.61
N VAL A 19 -34.07 -14.28 4.08
CA VAL A 19 -32.61 -14.13 4.08
C VAL A 19 -32.10 -14.05 2.64
N ILE A 20 -32.59 -14.92 1.73
CA ILE A 20 -32.22 -14.86 0.31
C ILE A 20 -32.61 -13.51 -0.29
N THR A 21 -33.80 -13.01 0.02
CA THR A 21 -34.31 -11.72 -0.45
C THR A 21 -33.47 -10.56 0.08
N GLU A 22 -33.09 -10.59 1.36
CA GLU A 22 -32.23 -9.58 1.98
C GLU A 22 -30.83 -9.55 1.35
N TYR A 23 -30.20 -10.72 1.19
CA TYR A 23 -28.89 -10.82 0.54
C TYR A 23 -28.95 -10.38 -0.93
N ASN A 24 -29.99 -10.74 -1.67
CA ASN A 24 -30.18 -10.28 -3.03
C ASN A 24 -30.37 -8.77 -3.09
N LYS A 25 -31.12 -8.17 -2.16
CA LYS A 25 -31.28 -6.72 -2.06
C LYS A 25 -29.95 -6.05 -1.77
N PHE A 26 -29.15 -6.58 -0.84
CA PHE A 26 -27.81 -6.09 -0.54
C PHE A 26 -26.91 -6.16 -1.77
N LEU A 27 -26.76 -7.33 -2.40
CA LEU A 27 -25.91 -7.56 -3.56
C LEU A 27 -26.31 -6.66 -4.75
N ASN A 28 -27.62 -6.54 -5.03
CA ASN A 28 -28.13 -5.69 -6.10
C ASN A 28 -27.98 -4.19 -5.80
N SER A 29 -27.94 -3.79 -4.52
CA SER A 29 -27.73 -2.41 -4.10
C SER A 29 -26.27 -2.03 -3.95
N TRP A 30 -25.37 -3.02 -3.87
CA TRP A 30 -23.96 -2.80 -3.64
C TRP A 30 -23.32 -2.12 -4.86
N LYS A 31 -22.83 -0.90 -4.65
CA LYS A 31 -22.04 -0.17 -5.65
C LYS A 31 -20.58 -0.26 -5.25
N THR A 32 -19.74 -0.66 -6.20
CA THR A 32 -18.30 -0.64 -6.01
C THR A 32 -17.86 0.75 -5.55
N PRO A 33 -17.20 0.88 -4.39
CA PRO A 33 -16.68 2.15 -3.92
C PRO A 33 -15.77 2.79 -4.98
N LYS A 34 -15.87 4.11 -5.13
CA LYS A 34 -14.97 4.85 -6.03
C LYS A 34 -13.55 4.78 -5.48
N LYS A 35 -12.60 4.39 -6.31
CA LYS A 35 -11.17 4.39 -5.96
C LYS A 35 -10.72 5.76 -5.49
N GLN A 36 -9.84 5.81 -4.49
CA GLN A 36 -9.12 7.04 -4.14
C GLN A 36 -8.36 7.56 -5.36
N LYS A 37 -8.39 8.87 -5.59
CA LYS A 37 -7.53 9.50 -6.59
C LYS A 37 -6.14 9.68 -6.02
N TRP A 38 -5.12 9.34 -6.81
CA TRP A 38 -3.72 9.54 -6.48
C TRP A 38 -2.90 9.75 -7.76
N GLY A 39 -1.71 10.35 -7.64
CA GLY A 39 -0.80 10.67 -8.73
C GLY A 39 0.57 11.11 -8.24
N ILE A 40 1.42 11.56 -9.17
CA ILE A 40 2.78 12.02 -8.86
C ILE A 40 2.72 13.24 -7.93
N GLY A 41 3.60 13.27 -6.93
CA GLY A 41 3.68 14.29 -5.89
C GLY A 41 2.81 14.00 -4.66
N ASP A 42 1.85 13.08 -4.75
CA ASP A 42 1.00 12.74 -3.62
C ASP A 42 1.79 12.08 -2.50
N ILE A 43 1.58 12.60 -1.29
CA ILE A 43 2.03 12.03 -0.03
C ILE A 43 0.94 11.11 0.50
N PHE A 44 1.31 9.89 0.85
CA PHE A 44 0.39 8.91 1.43
C PHE A 44 0.91 8.35 2.75
N SER A 45 -0.02 7.97 3.62
CA SER A 45 0.26 7.35 4.91
C SER A 45 0.22 5.82 4.82
N ILE A 46 1.15 5.14 5.48
CA ILE A 46 1.22 3.69 5.63
C ILE A 46 0.94 3.35 7.09
N PRO A 47 -0.24 2.79 7.43
CA PRO A 47 -0.58 2.45 8.80
C PRO A 47 0.24 1.26 9.31
N LEU A 48 0.69 1.37 10.56
CA LEU A 48 1.36 0.30 11.30
C LEU A 48 0.45 -0.33 12.36
N SER A 49 0.89 -1.49 12.86
CA SER A 49 0.21 -2.30 13.86
C SER A 49 0.02 -1.60 15.21
N ASP A 50 0.89 -0.64 15.55
CA ASP A 50 0.83 0.13 16.80
C ASP A 50 0.05 1.45 16.68
N GLY A 51 -0.65 1.66 15.56
CA GLY A 51 -1.46 2.84 15.31
C GLY A 51 -0.69 4.09 14.87
N THR A 52 0.63 3.98 14.66
CA THR A 52 1.42 5.02 14.00
C THR A 52 1.43 4.83 12.47
N TYR A 53 2.04 5.77 11.78
CA TYR A 53 2.14 5.82 10.33
C TYR A 53 3.57 6.12 9.89
N TYR A 54 4.01 5.44 8.84
CA TYR A 54 5.07 5.95 7.96
C TYR A 54 4.46 6.71 6.79
N PHE A 55 5.30 7.45 6.06
CA PHE A 55 4.86 8.26 4.93
C PHE A 55 5.70 7.98 3.69
N GLY A 56 5.05 8.01 2.53
CA GLY A 56 5.72 7.91 1.23
C GLY A 56 5.22 8.98 0.28
N GLN A 57 5.99 9.25 -0.77
CA GLN A 57 5.61 10.12 -1.88
C GLN A 57 5.65 9.33 -3.18
N ILE A 58 4.62 9.46 -4.03
CA ILE A 58 4.65 8.95 -5.39
C ILE A 58 5.55 9.86 -6.23
N VAL A 59 6.63 9.33 -6.79
CA VAL A 59 7.63 10.12 -7.53
C VAL A 59 7.60 9.86 -9.03
N GLU A 60 7.07 8.71 -9.46
CA GLU A 60 7.01 8.31 -10.86
C GLU A 60 5.89 7.30 -11.09
N LEU A 61 5.41 7.18 -12.33
CA LEU A 61 4.49 6.12 -12.77
C LEU A 61 5.13 5.30 -13.89
N VAL A 62 5.33 4.00 -13.66
CA VAL A 62 5.74 3.06 -14.72
C VAL A 62 4.55 2.81 -15.64
N GLU A 63 4.75 3.06 -16.94
CA GLU A 63 3.71 2.96 -17.99
C GLU A 63 2.43 3.74 -17.67
N GLY A 64 2.52 4.80 -16.85
CA GLY A 64 1.38 5.60 -16.42
C GLY A 64 0.41 4.91 -15.45
N LEU A 65 0.73 3.71 -14.97
CA LEU A 65 -0.18 2.88 -14.16
C LEU A 65 0.38 2.49 -12.80
N THR A 66 1.65 2.12 -12.73
CA THR A 66 2.23 1.56 -11.49
C THR A 66 3.04 2.62 -10.76
N PRO A 67 2.68 3.01 -9.53
CA PRO A 67 3.42 4.01 -8.80
C PRO A 67 4.77 3.48 -8.33
N ILE A 68 5.79 4.31 -8.50
CA ILE A 68 7.02 4.25 -7.75
C ILE A 68 6.93 5.28 -6.63
N CYS A 69 7.23 4.84 -5.41
CA CYS A 69 7.30 5.73 -4.27
C CYS A 69 8.70 5.78 -3.66
N ILE A 70 8.98 6.87 -2.97
CA ILE A 70 10.00 6.94 -1.93
C ILE A 70 9.33 6.83 -0.56
N LEU A 71 10.04 6.27 0.42
CA LEU A 71 9.59 6.22 1.81
C LEU A 71 10.47 7.12 2.68
N PHE A 72 9.86 7.99 3.47
CA PHE A 72 10.57 8.87 4.39
C PHE A 72 10.83 8.18 5.71
N ASP A 73 11.96 8.47 6.36
CA ASP A 73 12.23 8.06 7.74
C ASP A 73 11.49 8.97 8.73
N VAL A 74 10.16 8.88 8.69
CA VAL A 74 9.24 9.64 9.56
C VAL A 74 8.15 8.71 10.02
N ASN A 75 8.15 8.38 11.32
CA ASN A 75 7.10 7.60 11.97
C ASN A 75 6.33 8.45 12.99
N LYS A 76 5.04 8.65 12.78
CA LYS A 76 4.20 9.50 13.65
C LYS A 76 2.75 9.03 13.72
N ASN A 77 2.03 9.47 14.73
CA ASN A 77 0.57 9.32 14.83
C ASN A 77 -0.21 10.58 14.36
N THR A 78 0.50 11.61 13.90
CA THR A 78 -0.05 12.87 13.37
C THR A 78 0.40 13.08 11.92
N LEU A 79 -0.23 14.03 11.22
CA LEU A 79 0.22 14.45 9.90
C LEU A 79 1.63 15.05 9.97
N PRO A 80 2.54 14.71 9.03
CA PRO A 80 3.88 15.27 8.99
C PRO A 80 3.83 16.68 8.39
N GLU A 81 4.67 17.58 8.90
CA GLU A 81 4.84 18.90 8.30
C GLU A 81 5.77 18.83 7.08
N TYR A 82 5.63 19.80 6.17
CA TYR A 82 6.51 19.90 5.00
C TYR A 82 8.01 19.93 5.37
N THR A 83 8.36 20.72 6.40
CA THR A 83 9.74 20.91 6.85
C THR A 83 10.35 19.63 7.43
N GLU A 84 9.52 18.75 7.95
CA GLU A 84 9.94 17.46 8.49
C GLU A 84 10.23 16.49 7.35
N LEU A 85 9.34 16.42 6.36
CA LEU A 85 9.56 15.60 5.15
C LEU A 85 10.77 16.10 4.35
N ALA A 86 10.96 17.41 4.24
CA ALA A 86 12.09 18.02 3.54
C ALA A 86 13.46 17.69 4.16
N LYS A 87 13.50 17.46 5.47
CA LYS A 87 14.73 17.11 6.20
C LYS A 87 14.87 15.61 6.47
N ALA A 88 13.84 14.83 6.17
CA ALA A 88 13.81 13.42 6.45
C ALA A 88 14.78 12.67 5.54
N GLU A 89 15.43 11.64 6.07
CA GLU A 89 16.12 10.68 5.23
C GLU A 89 15.13 9.89 4.37
N ILE A 90 15.55 9.50 3.17
CA ILE A 90 14.80 8.57 2.34
C ILE A 90 15.28 7.16 2.66
N LEU A 91 14.38 6.32 3.15
CA LEU A 91 14.64 4.94 3.51
C LEU A 91 14.90 4.07 2.28
N THR A 92 14.06 4.22 1.24
CA THR A 92 14.09 3.40 0.03
C THR A 92 13.20 3.99 -1.07
N ALA A 93 13.30 3.44 -2.28
CA ALA A 93 12.32 3.58 -3.34
C ALA A 93 11.87 2.22 -3.89
N LEU A 94 10.60 2.08 -4.24
CA LEU A 94 10.07 0.86 -4.86
C LEU A 94 8.78 1.09 -5.64
N SER A 95 8.57 0.26 -6.66
CA SER A 95 7.31 0.13 -7.38
C SER A 95 6.36 -0.81 -6.63
N PHE A 96 5.07 -0.48 -6.59
CA PHE A 96 4.07 -1.31 -5.91
C PHE A 96 2.69 -1.30 -6.59
N ILE A 97 1.92 -2.36 -6.35
CA ILE A 97 0.52 -2.44 -6.77
C ILE A 97 -0.30 -1.44 -5.92
N PRO A 98 -1.06 -0.51 -6.52
CA PRO A 98 -1.75 0.56 -5.78
C PRO A 98 -3.08 0.12 -5.15
N ASP A 99 -3.28 -1.16 -4.84
CA ASP A 99 -4.53 -1.68 -4.27
C ASP A 99 -4.89 -0.99 -2.94
N LYS A 100 -3.92 -0.81 -2.04
CA LYS A 100 -4.12 -0.09 -0.78
C LYS A 100 -4.29 1.42 -0.92
N LEU A 101 -3.74 2.03 -1.98
CA LEU A 101 -4.09 3.42 -2.31
C LEU A 101 -5.54 3.49 -2.79
N ASN A 102 -5.94 2.59 -3.68
CA ASN A 102 -7.26 2.57 -4.30
C ASN A 102 -8.39 2.36 -3.27
N ASP A 103 -8.17 1.56 -2.24
CA ASP A 103 -9.17 1.21 -1.22
C ASP A 103 -9.16 2.09 0.05
N TYR A 104 -8.37 3.19 0.05
CA TYR A 104 -8.18 4.11 1.18
C TYR A 104 -7.45 3.54 2.40
N SER A 105 -6.88 2.33 2.32
CA SER A 105 -5.99 1.80 3.37
C SER A 105 -4.73 2.67 3.52
N PHE A 106 -4.19 3.13 2.39
CA PHE A 106 -3.15 4.16 2.31
C PHE A 106 -3.83 5.48 1.93
N LYS A 107 -3.98 6.37 2.90
CA LYS A 107 -4.63 7.66 2.68
C LYS A 107 -3.66 8.62 2.02
N VAL A 108 -4.06 9.22 0.90
CA VAL A 108 -3.38 10.41 0.36
C VAL A 108 -3.72 11.59 1.26
N ILE A 109 -2.70 12.22 1.82
CA ILE A 109 -2.83 13.27 2.84
C ILE A 109 -2.43 14.65 2.33
N ASN A 110 -1.61 14.72 1.27
CA ASN A 110 -1.17 15.97 0.69
C ASN A 110 -0.64 15.74 -0.74
N ASN A 111 -0.43 16.81 -1.51
CA ASN A 111 0.32 16.79 -2.76
C ASN A 111 1.42 17.84 -2.67
N LEU A 112 2.67 17.43 -2.79
CA LEU A 112 3.84 18.28 -2.60
C LEU A 112 4.81 18.17 -3.78
N PRO A 113 5.70 19.16 -3.99
CA PRO A 113 6.84 19.02 -4.88
C PRO A 113 7.63 17.75 -4.56
N LEU A 114 8.27 17.18 -5.58
CA LEU A 114 9.05 15.97 -5.42
C LEU A 114 10.28 16.25 -4.56
N PHE A 115 10.50 15.43 -3.54
CA PHE A 115 11.71 15.47 -2.70
C PHE A 115 12.85 14.64 -3.28
N ALA A 116 12.55 13.76 -4.22
CA ALA A 116 13.55 12.98 -4.94
C ALA A 116 13.03 12.51 -6.30
N LYS A 117 13.97 12.09 -7.14
CA LYS A 117 13.72 11.38 -8.40
C LYS A 117 14.51 10.07 -8.44
N ILE A 118 14.07 9.13 -9.28
CA ILE A 118 14.78 7.88 -9.49
C ILE A 118 15.79 8.04 -10.63
N LYS A 119 17.05 7.64 -10.40
CA LYS A 119 18.14 7.67 -11.39
C LYS A 119 17.68 7.05 -12.72
N GLU A 120 17.98 7.72 -13.82
CA GLU A 120 17.63 7.26 -15.17
C GLU A 120 18.72 6.37 -15.78
N ASN A 121 18.35 5.60 -16.81
CA ASN A 121 19.28 4.83 -17.66
C ASN A 121 20.15 3.79 -16.91
N ILE A 122 19.66 3.27 -15.78
CA ILE A 122 20.36 2.22 -15.05
C ILE A 122 20.00 0.84 -15.59
N ARG A 123 21.03 0.08 -15.97
CA ARG A 123 20.91 -1.33 -16.33
C ARG A 123 20.46 -2.12 -15.08
N ARG A 124 19.37 -2.89 -15.21
CA ARG A 124 18.78 -3.70 -14.12
C ARG A 124 18.32 -2.87 -12.92
N ASP A 125 17.52 -1.82 -13.17
CA ASP A 125 16.90 -1.03 -12.12
C ASP A 125 15.78 -1.81 -11.39
N PRO A 126 15.99 -2.26 -10.14
CA PRO A 126 14.96 -3.00 -9.41
C PRO A 126 13.74 -2.14 -9.06
N VAL A 127 13.90 -0.82 -8.94
CA VAL A 127 12.80 0.10 -8.58
C VAL A 127 11.72 0.12 -9.65
N ARG A 128 12.13 0.10 -10.93
CA ARG A 128 11.22 0.06 -12.09
C ARG A 128 10.83 -1.35 -12.52
N ASN A 129 11.75 -2.32 -12.42
CA ASN A 129 11.54 -3.65 -12.99
C ASN A 129 10.92 -4.67 -12.03
N ILE A 130 10.87 -4.38 -10.71
CA ILE A 130 10.26 -5.26 -9.72
C ILE A 130 9.03 -4.56 -9.14
N GLN A 131 7.86 -5.15 -9.36
CA GLN A 131 6.62 -4.68 -8.78
C GLN A 131 6.31 -5.45 -7.49
N HIS A 132 6.18 -4.72 -6.38
CA HIS A 132 5.84 -5.29 -5.09
C HIS A 132 4.33 -5.22 -4.80
N SER A 133 3.83 -6.08 -3.89
CA SER A 133 2.50 -5.85 -3.30
C SER A 133 2.54 -4.65 -2.35
N SER A 134 1.44 -3.92 -2.21
CA SER A 134 1.33 -2.84 -1.23
C SER A 134 1.58 -3.29 0.21
N ILE A 135 1.28 -4.56 0.55
CA ILE A 135 1.55 -5.11 1.89
C ILE A 135 3.06 -5.10 2.21
N THR A 136 3.91 -5.18 1.18
CA THR A 136 5.37 -5.11 1.33
C THR A 136 5.80 -3.80 1.95
N LEU A 137 5.11 -2.68 1.65
CA LEU A 137 5.41 -1.38 2.27
C LEU A 137 5.14 -1.41 3.77
N ILE A 138 4.02 -2.02 4.20
CA ILE A 138 3.71 -2.18 5.62
C ILE A 138 4.78 -3.03 6.28
N TYR A 139 5.08 -4.21 5.74
CA TYR A 139 6.08 -5.09 6.35
C TYR A 139 7.48 -4.49 6.39
N TYR A 140 7.87 -3.72 5.37
CA TYR A 140 9.11 -2.98 5.36
C TYR A 140 9.14 -1.95 6.49
N CYS A 141 8.11 -1.10 6.61
CA CYS A 141 8.04 -0.08 7.65
C CYS A 141 7.96 -0.66 9.07
N GLU A 142 7.23 -1.77 9.27
CA GLU A 142 7.21 -2.53 10.52
C GLU A 142 8.62 -3.03 10.87
N ASP A 143 9.34 -3.57 9.90
CA ASP A 143 10.68 -4.11 10.12
C ASP A 143 11.72 -3.03 10.44
N ILE A 144 11.65 -1.88 9.76
CA ILE A 144 12.46 -0.70 10.10
C ILE A 144 12.19 -0.26 11.54
N LYS A 145 10.92 -0.16 11.94
CA LYS A 145 10.54 0.33 13.26
C LYS A 145 10.89 -0.64 14.40
N PHE A 146 10.49 -1.89 14.27
CA PHE A 146 10.53 -2.86 15.36
C PHE A 146 11.82 -3.70 15.38
N ASN A 147 12.43 -3.93 14.21
CA ASN A 147 13.63 -4.77 14.06
C ASN A 147 14.87 -3.98 13.62
N LYS A 148 14.78 -2.65 13.51
CA LYS A 148 15.87 -1.76 13.06
C LYS A 148 16.41 -2.09 11.66
N GLY A 149 15.58 -2.69 10.80
CA GLY A 149 15.96 -3.13 9.47
C GLY A 149 16.70 -4.46 9.48
N SER A 150 15.97 -5.53 9.18
CA SER A 150 16.49 -6.88 9.05
C SER A 150 17.01 -7.16 7.64
N TYR A 151 17.88 -8.16 7.51
CA TYR A 151 18.41 -8.64 6.22
C TYR A 151 17.31 -9.09 5.23
N LYS A 152 16.11 -9.40 5.73
CA LYS A 152 14.96 -9.82 4.90
C LYS A 152 14.58 -8.76 3.86
N PHE A 153 14.80 -7.49 4.18
CA PHE A 153 14.49 -6.36 3.30
C PHE A 153 15.74 -5.65 2.78
N GLU A 154 16.90 -6.32 2.80
CA GLU A 154 18.15 -5.74 2.31
C GLU A 154 18.04 -5.28 0.86
N SER A 155 17.44 -6.09 -0.03
CA SER A 155 17.26 -5.72 -1.44
C SER A 155 16.40 -4.47 -1.62
N ILE A 156 15.33 -4.31 -0.84
CA ILE A 156 14.49 -3.10 -0.87
C ILE A 156 15.26 -1.93 -0.27
N THR A 157 15.96 -2.11 0.84
CA THR A 157 16.76 -1.04 1.47
C THR A 157 17.84 -0.52 0.52
N SER A 158 18.52 -1.42 -0.18
CA SER A 158 19.53 -1.09 -1.19
C SER A 158 18.96 -0.24 -2.32
N ASN A 159 17.65 -0.26 -2.58
CA ASN A 159 17.05 0.60 -3.61
C ASN A 159 17.23 2.10 -3.35
N ARG A 160 17.59 2.51 -2.12
CA ARG A 160 18.00 3.88 -1.80
C ARG A 160 19.12 4.38 -2.73
N GLU A 161 19.98 3.49 -3.23
CA GLU A 161 21.05 3.85 -4.15
C GLU A 161 20.56 4.38 -5.50
N PHE A 162 19.32 4.09 -5.89
CA PHE A 162 18.69 4.58 -7.13
C PHE A 162 17.98 5.93 -6.93
N VAL A 163 17.98 6.49 -5.72
CA VAL A 163 17.31 7.74 -5.40
C VAL A 163 18.28 8.92 -5.53
N ILE A 164 17.85 9.99 -6.21
CA ILE A 164 18.53 11.29 -6.24
C ILE A 164 17.63 12.29 -5.48
N PRO A 165 18.03 12.73 -4.28
CA PRO A 165 17.37 13.82 -3.59
C PRO A 165 17.30 15.09 -4.44
N LEU A 166 16.23 15.84 -4.31
CA LEU A 166 16.05 17.15 -4.95
C LEU A 166 16.18 18.23 -3.87
N ASP A 167 16.99 19.24 -4.17
CA ASP A 167 17.21 20.42 -3.31
C ASP A 167 16.03 21.41 -3.36
#